data_AF-A0A925MAX1-F1
#
_entry.id   AF-A0A925MAX1-F1
#
_cell.length_a   1.000
_cell.length_b   1.000
_cell.length_c   1.000
_cell.angle_alpha   90.00
_cell.angle_beta   90.00
_cell.angle_gamma   90.00
#
_symmetry.space_group_name_H-M   'P 1'
#
loop_
_entity.id
_entity.type
_entity.pdbx_description
1 polymer ?
#
loop_
_entity_poly.entity_id
_entity_poly.type
_entity_poly.pdbx_seq_one_letter_code
_entity_poly.pdbx_strand_id
1 'polypeptide(L)'
;MVQAWAAGVSDAEQALARQLYAAGNHAFVERRYAEALATYKRAITHWDHPAIRFNMVVCLMELGQPIEARGHLDRSLAFGVAAIGPDAHAKAIAHRERLDRMLVRLTLDCPEPGEEILLDGQLIFVGPGQVSRYVLPGEHQVVGTKRGYLPATKRIKLVAGQPETYQIRLDPSGAPP
;
A
#
# COMPACT_ATOMS: atom_id res chain seq x y z
N MET A 1 -26.82 14.34 -7.21
CA MET A 1 -25.74 14.34 -6.20
C MET A 1 -24.45 13.92 -6.89
N VAL A 2 -23.35 14.66 -6.67
CA VAL A 2 -22.03 14.30 -7.20
C VAL A 2 -21.54 13.06 -6.44
N GLN A 3 -20.98 12.08 -7.15
CA GLN A 3 -20.41 10.88 -6.53
C GLN A 3 -19.24 11.26 -5.60
N ALA A 4 -19.09 10.58 -4.46
CA ALA A 4 -18.08 10.95 -3.45
C ALA A 4 -16.64 10.94 -3.99
N TRP A 5 -16.34 10.07 -4.95
CA TRP A 5 -15.05 9.99 -5.61
C TRP A 5 -14.86 11.00 -6.76
N ALA A 6 -15.85 11.84 -7.05
CA ALA A 6 -15.78 12.89 -8.08
C ALA A 6 -15.75 14.32 -7.49
N ALA A 7 -15.77 14.46 -6.16
CA ALA A 7 -15.75 15.75 -5.49
C ALA A 7 -14.47 16.53 -5.81
N GLY A 8 -14.61 17.76 -6.31
CA GLY A 8 -13.47 18.65 -6.61
C GLY A 8 -12.73 18.37 -7.93
N VAL A 9 -13.18 17.41 -8.74
CA VAL A 9 -12.54 17.08 -10.03
C VAL A 9 -13.31 17.73 -11.18
N SER A 10 -12.66 18.59 -11.95
CA SER A 10 -13.28 19.29 -13.08
C SER A 10 -13.70 18.32 -14.20
N ASP A 11 -14.68 18.71 -15.02
CA ASP A 11 -15.13 17.87 -16.13
C ASP A 11 -14.00 17.59 -17.14
N ALA A 12 -13.09 18.54 -17.34
CA ALA A 12 -11.91 18.37 -18.19
C ALA A 12 -10.95 17.30 -17.65
N GLU A 13 -10.66 17.35 -16.34
CA GLU A 13 -9.82 16.34 -15.67
C GLU A 13 -10.48 14.96 -15.70
N GLN A 14 -11.80 14.89 -15.46
CA GLN A 14 -12.54 13.63 -15.60
C GLN A 14 -12.50 13.09 -17.03
N ALA A 15 -12.59 13.96 -18.05
CA ALA A 15 -12.51 13.57 -19.45
C ALA A 15 -11.13 13.00 -19.81
N LEU A 16 -10.04 13.66 -19.37
CA LEU A 16 -8.67 13.17 -19.54
C LEU A 16 -8.46 11.82 -18.88
N ALA A 17 -8.92 11.67 -17.62
CA ALA A 17 -8.85 10.40 -16.91
C ALA A 17 -9.62 9.29 -17.62
N ARG A 18 -10.83 9.57 -18.16
CA ARG A 18 -11.63 8.59 -18.92
C ARG A 18 -10.93 8.18 -20.22
N GLN A 19 -10.29 9.11 -20.93
CA GLN A 19 -9.53 8.81 -22.14
C GLN A 19 -8.34 7.89 -21.84
N LEU A 20 -7.57 8.22 -20.81
CA LEU A 20 -6.44 7.39 -20.35
C LEU A 20 -6.93 6.02 -19.85
N TYR A 21 -8.04 5.98 -19.11
CA TYR A 21 -8.65 4.75 -18.65
C TYR A 21 -9.07 3.84 -19.82
N ALA A 22 -9.69 4.39 -20.86
CA ALA A 22 -10.04 3.63 -22.06
C ALA A 22 -8.80 3.07 -22.78
N ALA A 23 -7.73 3.87 -22.90
CA ALA A 23 -6.46 3.40 -23.47
C ALA A 23 -5.81 2.30 -22.61
N GLY A 24 -5.83 2.46 -21.28
CA GLY A 24 -5.37 1.43 -20.35
C GLY A 24 -6.18 0.13 -20.45
N ASN A 25 -7.51 0.23 -20.61
CA ASN A 25 -8.39 -0.93 -20.80
C ASN A 25 -8.08 -1.68 -22.10
N HIS A 26 -7.71 -0.97 -23.18
CA HIS A 26 -7.28 -1.59 -24.43
C HIS A 26 -6.02 -2.44 -24.22
N ALA A 27 -4.97 -1.87 -23.61
CA ALA A 27 -3.76 -2.61 -23.28
C ALA A 27 -4.04 -3.78 -22.30
N PHE A 28 -4.96 -3.60 -21.37
CA PHE A 28 -5.37 -4.61 -20.40
C PHE A 28 -6.02 -5.83 -21.06
N VAL A 29 -6.95 -5.62 -22.00
CA VAL A 29 -7.62 -6.71 -22.75
C VAL A 29 -6.61 -7.54 -23.53
N GLU A 30 -5.57 -6.91 -24.06
CA GLU A 30 -4.45 -7.57 -24.73
C GLU A 30 -3.40 -8.15 -23.78
N ARG A 31 -3.67 -8.14 -22.46
CA ARG A 31 -2.77 -8.63 -21.40
C ARG A 31 -1.42 -7.92 -21.34
N ARG A 32 -1.30 -6.72 -21.91
CA ARG A 32 -0.14 -5.84 -21.80
C ARG A 32 -0.16 -5.11 -20.45
N TYR A 33 -0.08 -5.86 -19.36
CA TYR A 33 -0.35 -5.35 -18.00
C TYR A 33 0.59 -4.24 -17.55
N ALA A 34 1.87 -4.27 -17.95
CA ALA A 34 2.82 -3.21 -17.61
C ALA A 34 2.45 -1.86 -18.27
N GLU A 35 2.04 -1.89 -19.54
CA GLU A 35 1.59 -0.72 -20.28
C GLU A 35 0.24 -0.21 -19.77
N ALA A 36 -0.69 -1.12 -19.50
CA ALA A 36 -1.96 -0.80 -18.88
C ALA A 36 -1.74 -0.10 -17.52
N LEU A 37 -0.88 -0.67 -16.67
CA LEU A 37 -0.54 -0.08 -15.36
C LEU A 37 0.08 1.31 -15.50
N ALA A 38 1.04 1.51 -16.41
CA ALA A 38 1.63 2.82 -16.65
C ALA A 38 0.58 3.85 -17.10
N THR A 39 -0.37 3.43 -17.93
CA THR A 39 -1.46 4.29 -18.40
C THR A 39 -2.46 4.62 -17.28
N TYR A 40 -2.82 3.63 -16.45
CA TYR A 40 -3.67 3.87 -15.29
C TYR A 40 -2.99 4.77 -14.24
N LYS A 41 -1.67 4.63 -14.02
CA LYS A 41 -0.90 5.53 -13.15
C LYS A 41 -1.02 6.98 -13.59
N ARG A 42 -1.03 7.25 -14.90
CA ARG A 42 -1.31 8.58 -15.46
C ARG A 42 -2.79 8.97 -15.31
N ALA A 43 -3.73 8.05 -15.47
CA ALA A 43 -5.15 8.36 -15.32
C ALA A 43 -5.50 8.81 -13.89
N ILE A 44 -4.93 8.17 -12.86
CA ILE A 44 -5.22 8.53 -11.45
C ILE A 44 -4.64 9.89 -11.03
N THR A 45 -3.72 10.50 -11.77
CA THR A 45 -3.24 11.86 -11.47
C THR A 45 -4.28 12.92 -11.85
N HIS A 46 -5.17 12.61 -12.79
CA HIS A 46 -6.27 13.49 -13.21
C HIS A 46 -7.53 13.25 -12.40
N TRP A 47 -7.84 11.97 -12.16
CA TRP A 47 -9.00 11.59 -11.36
C TRP A 47 -8.70 10.32 -10.57
N ASP A 48 -8.65 10.45 -9.26
CA ASP A 48 -8.49 9.34 -8.33
C ASP A 48 -9.75 8.45 -8.24
N HIS A 49 -10.04 7.73 -9.32
CA HIS A 49 -11.27 6.96 -9.46
C HIS A 49 -11.10 5.52 -8.94
N PRO A 50 -12.04 5.00 -8.11
CA PRO A 50 -12.04 3.63 -7.60
C PRO A 50 -11.90 2.54 -8.67
N ALA A 51 -12.67 2.59 -9.76
CA ALA A 51 -12.56 1.64 -10.87
C ALA A 51 -11.17 1.62 -11.55
N ILE A 52 -10.52 2.78 -11.72
CA ILE A 52 -9.16 2.85 -12.26
C ILE A 52 -8.19 2.16 -11.28
N ARG A 53 -8.31 2.45 -9.98
CA ARG A 53 -7.51 1.78 -8.95
C ARG A 53 -7.72 0.27 -8.95
N PHE A 54 -8.95 -0.21 -9.13
CA PHE A 54 -9.20 -1.65 -9.23
C PHE A 54 -8.46 -2.29 -10.40
N ASN A 55 -8.48 -1.67 -11.59
CA ASN A 55 -7.73 -2.19 -12.73
C ASN A 55 -6.21 -2.17 -12.50
N MET A 56 -5.70 -1.19 -11.74
CA MET A 56 -4.30 -1.21 -11.28
C MET A 56 -4.02 -2.41 -10.36
N VAL A 57 -4.92 -2.74 -9.42
CA VAL A 57 -4.78 -3.94 -8.57
C VAL A 57 -4.63 -5.18 -9.44
N VAL A 58 -5.48 -5.36 -10.45
CA VAL A 58 -5.41 -6.53 -11.32
C VAL A 58 -4.07 -6.57 -12.06
N CYS A 59 -3.64 -5.46 -12.67
CA CYS A 59 -2.34 -5.40 -13.35
C CYS A 59 -1.17 -5.71 -12.40
N LEU A 60 -1.17 -5.12 -11.21
CA LEU A 60 -0.12 -5.31 -10.21
C LEU A 60 -0.05 -6.76 -9.73
N MET A 61 -1.20 -7.42 -9.58
CA MET A 61 -1.26 -8.85 -9.23
C MET A 61 -0.70 -9.74 -10.34
N GLU A 62 -1.01 -9.44 -11.60
CA GLU A 62 -0.47 -10.17 -12.76
C GLU A 62 1.05 -9.94 -12.93
N LEU A 63 1.54 -8.76 -12.53
CA LEU A 63 2.96 -8.41 -12.57
C LEU A 63 3.74 -8.84 -11.32
N GLY A 64 3.11 -9.54 -10.37
CA GLY A 64 3.78 -10.02 -9.16
C GLY A 64 4.16 -8.91 -8.17
N GLN A 65 3.40 -7.81 -8.12
CA GLN A 65 3.63 -6.65 -7.25
C GLN A 65 2.54 -6.52 -6.17
N PRO A 66 2.44 -7.47 -5.22
CA PRO A 66 1.31 -7.55 -4.29
C PRO A 66 1.28 -6.43 -3.24
N ILE A 67 2.43 -5.87 -2.85
CA ILE A 67 2.50 -4.77 -1.88
C ILE A 67 1.85 -3.50 -2.43
N GLU A 68 2.21 -3.11 -3.65
CA GLU A 68 1.58 -1.96 -4.32
C GLU A 68 0.09 -2.26 -4.57
N ALA A 69 -0.24 -3.49 -5.00
CA ALA A 69 -1.63 -3.90 -5.22
C ALA A 69 -2.50 -3.69 -3.97
N ARG A 70 -1.99 -4.02 -2.77
CA ARG A 70 -2.72 -3.82 -1.51
C ARG A 70 -3.08 -2.36 -1.28
N GLY A 71 -2.14 -1.44 -1.50
CA GLY A 71 -2.40 -0.01 -1.33
C GLY A 71 -3.43 0.56 -2.31
N HIS A 72 -3.53 0.01 -3.53
CA HIS A 72 -4.57 0.40 -4.49
C HIS A 72 -5.92 -0.22 -4.16
N LEU A 73 -5.93 -1.45 -3.65
CA LEU A 73 -7.15 -2.19 -3.33
C LEU A 73 -7.97 -1.52 -2.23
N ASP A 74 -7.31 -1.10 -1.14
CA ASP A 74 -7.98 -0.44 -0.02
C ASP A 74 -8.69 0.85 -0.49
N ARG A 75 -8.04 1.64 -1.35
CA ARG A 75 -8.62 2.86 -1.93
C ARG A 75 -9.73 2.57 -2.94
N SER A 76 -9.62 1.49 -3.70
CA SER A 76 -10.67 1.05 -4.62
C SER A 76 -11.94 0.62 -3.89
N LEU A 77 -11.82 0.04 -2.69
CA LEU A 77 -12.94 -0.45 -1.90
C LEU A 77 -13.57 0.61 -0.98
N ALA A 78 -12.95 1.80 -0.85
CA ALA A 78 -13.34 2.83 0.10
C ALA A 78 -14.81 3.27 0.03
N PHE A 79 -15.42 3.22 -1.17
CA PHE A 79 -16.81 3.63 -1.42
C PHE A 79 -17.75 2.45 -1.70
N GLY A 80 -17.29 1.22 -1.51
CA GLY A 80 -18.07 -0.01 -1.67
C GLY A 80 -18.56 -0.29 -3.09
N VAL A 81 -19.61 -1.11 -3.19
CA VAL A 81 -20.15 -1.63 -4.45
C VAL A 81 -20.57 -0.51 -5.42
N ALA A 82 -21.10 0.61 -4.90
CA ALA A 82 -21.60 1.69 -5.73
C ALA A 82 -20.53 2.35 -6.63
N ALA A 83 -19.26 2.30 -6.22
CA ALA A 83 -18.18 2.99 -6.93
C ALA A 83 -17.52 2.18 -8.05
N ILE A 84 -17.64 0.85 -8.01
CA ILE A 84 -17.00 -0.04 -8.99
C ILE A 84 -17.96 -1.06 -9.62
N GLY A 85 -19.19 -1.16 -9.12
CA GLY A 85 -20.19 -2.13 -9.56
C GLY A 85 -20.04 -3.49 -8.87
N PRO A 86 -21.11 -4.33 -8.87
CA PRO A 86 -21.16 -5.59 -8.12
C PRO A 86 -20.07 -6.58 -8.55
N ASP A 87 -19.85 -6.75 -9.86
CA ASP A 87 -18.88 -7.72 -10.38
C ASP A 87 -17.44 -7.34 -10.04
N ALA A 88 -17.07 -6.06 -10.25
CA ALA A 88 -15.74 -5.58 -9.90
C ALA A 88 -15.52 -5.61 -8.38
N HIS A 89 -16.55 -5.29 -7.60
CA HIS A 89 -16.48 -5.39 -6.15
C HIS A 89 -16.25 -6.83 -5.69
N ALA A 90 -17.00 -7.80 -6.21
CA ALA A 90 -16.79 -9.21 -5.89
C ALA A 90 -15.35 -9.66 -6.20
N LYS A 91 -14.82 -9.27 -7.37
CA LYS A 91 -13.42 -9.54 -7.73
C LYS A 91 -12.43 -8.84 -6.80
N ALA A 92 -12.68 -7.59 -6.42
CA ALA A 92 -11.86 -6.84 -5.47
C ALA A 92 -11.80 -7.53 -4.10
N ILE A 93 -12.92 -8.05 -3.61
CA ILE A 93 -12.96 -8.85 -2.37
C ILE A 93 -12.12 -10.13 -2.52
N ALA A 94 -12.22 -10.85 -3.63
CA ALA A 94 -11.39 -12.02 -3.89
C ALA A 94 -9.89 -11.70 -3.96
N HIS A 95 -9.52 -10.56 -4.55
CA HIS A 95 -8.14 -10.05 -4.53
C HIS A 95 -7.67 -9.69 -3.12
N ARG A 96 -8.55 -9.16 -2.27
CA ARG A 96 -8.24 -8.87 -0.85
C ARG A 96 -7.86 -10.15 -0.12
N GLU A 97 -8.67 -11.19 -0.23
CA GLU A 97 -8.40 -12.49 0.38
C GLU A 97 -7.11 -13.11 -0.13
N ARG A 98 -6.83 -13.01 -1.43
CA ARG A 98 -5.57 -13.48 -2.01
C ARG A 98 -4.38 -12.71 -1.44
N LEU A 99 -4.47 -11.39 -1.33
CA LEU A 99 -3.43 -10.55 -0.74
C LEU A 99 -3.25 -10.83 0.75
N ASP A 100 -4.32 -11.05 1.51
CA ASP A 100 -4.27 -11.42 2.92
C ASP A 100 -3.51 -12.73 3.13
N ARG A 101 -3.63 -13.69 2.21
CA ARG A 101 -2.86 -14.95 2.23
C ARG A 101 -1.41 -14.81 1.76
N MET A 102 -1.10 -13.78 0.98
CA MET A 102 0.24 -13.57 0.41
C MET A 102 1.11 -12.67 1.28
N LEU A 103 0.51 -11.75 2.03
CA LEU A 103 1.21 -10.69 2.75
C LEU A 103 1.15 -10.90 4.26
N VAL A 104 2.05 -10.24 4.95
CA VAL A 104 2.06 -10.15 6.41
C VAL A 104 1.79 -8.71 6.81
N ARG A 105 0.83 -8.50 7.71
CA ARG A 105 0.65 -7.19 8.36
C ARG A 105 1.56 -7.12 9.57
N LEU A 106 2.68 -6.44 9.43
CA LEU A 106 3.65 -6.17 10.49
C LEU A 106 3.26 -4.89 11.22
N THR A 107 3.08 -4.97 12.54
CA THR A 107 2.89 -3.82 13.43
C THR A 107 4.13 -3.65 14.30
N LEU A 108 4.67 -2.44 14.34
CA LEU A 108 5.80 -2.08 15.20
C LEU A 108 5.32 -1.10 16.27
N ASP A 109 5.52 -1.47 17.52
CA ASP A 109 5.27 -0.62 18.69
C ASP A 109 6.57 0.06 19.10
N CYS A 110 6.53 1.39 19.10
CA CYS A 110 7.70 2.26 19.08
C CYS A 110 7.53 3.32 20.20
N PRO A 111 7.88 2.99 21.45
CA PRO A 111 7.53 3.82 22.61
C PRO A 111 8.38 5.09 22.74
N GLU A 112 9.56 5.15 22.12
CA GLU A 112 10.51 6.24 22.32
C GLU A 112 10.22 7.43 21.39
N PRO A 113 9.96 8.64 21.92
CA PRO A 113 9.78 9.82 21.09
C PRO A 113 11.04 10.17 20.29
N GLY A 114 10.88 10.46 19.01
CA GLY A 114 11.97 10.81 18.11
C GLY A 114 12.88 9.64 17.72
N GLU A 115 12.50 8.38 18.01
CA GLU A 115 13.21 7.23 17.45
C GLU A 115 12.85 7.05 15.98
N GLU A 116 13.85 6.95 15.12
CA GLU A 116 13.68 6.60 13.71
C GLU A 116 13.63 5.08 13.56
N ILE A 117 12.58 4.58 12.93
CA ILE A 117 12.38 3.15 12.67
C ILE A 117 12.56 2.88 11.18
N LEU A 118 13.56 2.06 10.88
CA LEU A 118 13.85 1.56 9.55
C LEU A 118 13.39 0.11 9.43
N LEU A 119 12.77 -0.22 8.31
CA LEU A 119 12.42 -1.58 7.90
C LEU A 119 13.13 -1.87 6.58
N ASP A 120 14.01 -2.87 6.59
CA ASP A 120 14.88 -3.23 5.46
C ASP A 120 15.66 -2.04 4.88
N GLY A 121 16.11 -1.15 5.78
CA GLY A 121 16.87 0.06 5.42
C GLY A 121 16.02 1.26 4.99
N GLN A 122 14.70 1.12 4.87
CA GLN A 122 13.80 2.23 4.57
C GLN A 122 13.21 2.82 5.86
N LEU A 123 13.34 4.13 6.07
CA LEU A 123 12.66 4.84 7.15
C LEU A 123 11.13 4.73 6.97
N ILE A 124 10.45 4.11 7.94
CA ILE A 124 8.99 3.89 7.88
C ILE A 124 8.20 4.65 8.94
N PHE A 125 8.84 5.09 10.02
CA PHE A 125 8.18 5.76 11.15
C PHE A 125 9.17 6.55 12.00
N VAL A 126 8.67 7.60 12.66
CA VAL A 126 9.38 8.31 13.72
C VAL A 126 8.48 8.29 14.96
N GLY A 127 8.99 7.74 16.05
CA GLY A 127 8.25 7.55 17.29
C GLY A 127 7.83 8.85 17.98
N PRO A 128 6.90 8.77 18.95
CA PRO A 128 6.37 7.54 19.53
C PRO A 128 5.08 7.07 18.84
N GLY A 129 4.70 5.81 19.05
CA GLY A 129 3.41 5.27 18.65
C GLY A 129 3.53 3.92 17.94
N GLN A 130 2.56 3.63 17.07
CA GLN A 130 2.51 2.39 16.30
C GLN A 130 2.53 2.67 14.81
N VAL A 131 3.27 1.84 14.08
CA VAL A 131 3.25 1.81 12.61
C VAL A 131 2.88 0.42 12.13
N SER A 132 1.96 0.34 11.18
CA SER A 132 1.63 -0.89 10.46
C SER A 132 2.12 -0.81 9.02
N ARG A 133 2.71 -1.90 8.52
CA ARG A 133 3.09 -2.08 7.11
C ARG A 133 2.69 -3.48 6.65
N TYR A 134 2.27 -3.58 5.40
CA TYR A 134 2.24 -4.86 4.71
C TYR A 134 3.63 -5.16 4.17
N VAL A 135 4.10 -6.39 4.38
CA VAL A 135 5.39 -6.88 3.89
C VAL A 135 5.20 -8.26 3.27
N LEU A 136 6.20 -8.69 2.49
CA LEU A 136 6.26 -10.06 2.01
C LEU A 136 6.56 -11.02 3.17
N PRO A 137 6.25 -12.31 3.06
CA PRO A 137 6.74 -13.31 3.98
C PRO A 137 8.26 -13.48 3.80
N GLY A 138 8.96 -13.86 4.86
CA GLY A 138 10.40 -14.02 4.85
C GLY A 138 11.10 -13.30 5.99
N GLU A 139 12.41 -13.11 5.83
CA GLU A 139 13.22 -12.39 6.81
C GLU A 139 13.19 -10.89 6.53
N HIS A 140 12.97 -10.12 7.59
CA HIS A 140 13.02 -8.66 7.58
C HIS A 140 13.93 -8.15 8.68
N GLN A 141 14.55 -7.00 8.44
CA GLN A 141 15.37 -6.30 9.42
C GLN A 141 14.67 -5.03 9.87
N VAL A 142 14.44 -4.91 11.17
CA VAL A 142 13.96 -3.68 11.81
C VAL A 142 15.10 -3.04 12.58
N VAL A 143 15.33 -1.75 12.36
CA VAL A 143 16.35 -0.97 13.06
C VAL A 143 15.70 0.25 13.70
N GLY A 144 15.88 0.40 15.00
CA GLY A 144 15.56 1.63 15.72
C GLY A 144 16.82 2.44 15.95
N THR A 145 16.77 3.76 15.69
CA THR A 145 17.90 4.66 15.94
C THR A 145 17.43 5.97 16.55
N LYS A 146 18.24 6.53 17.45
CA LYS A 146 18.01 7.84 18.07
C LYS A 146 19.32 8.38 18.61
N ARG A 147 19.56 9.69 18.45
CA ARG A 147 20.75 10.34 19.04
C ARG A 147 20.74 10.14 20.56
N GLY A 148 21.89 9.76 21.12
CA GLY A 148 22.06 9.49 22.56
C GLY A 148 21.69 8.06 22.98
N TYR A 149 21.26 7.21 22.04
CA TYR A 149 20.92 5.81 22.28
C TYR A 149 21.80 4.88 21.43
N LEU A 150 21.95 3.64 21.86
CA LEU A 150 22.51 2.57 21.03
C LEU A 150 21.46 2.15 19.98
N PRO A 151 21.85 1.95 18.70
CA PRO A 151 20.95 1.38 17.71
C PRO A 151 20.45 -0.01 18.12
N ALA A 152 19.14 -0.24 18.08
CA ALA A 152 18.57 -1.57 18.25
C ALA A 152 18.31 -2.20 16.88
N THR A 153 18.82 -3.42 16.67
CA THR A 153 18.56 -4.18 15.43
C THR A 153 17.85 -5.48 15.77
N LYS A 154 16.75 -5.75 15.07
CA LYS A 154 15.96 -6.97 15.22
C LYS A 154 15.75 -7.63 13.86
N ARG A 155 16.08 -8.92 13.74
CA ARG A 155 15.71 -9.74 12.58
C ARG A 155 14.44 -10.50 12.93
N ILE A 156 13.43 -10.40 12.08
CA ILE A 156 12.14 -11.06 12.26
C ILE A 156 11.88 -11.97 11.06
N LYS A 157 11.35 -13.16 11.32
CA LYS A 157 10.94 -14.11 10.28
C LYS A 157 9.42 -14.16 10.25
N LEU A 158 8.84 -13.68 9.17
CA LEU A 158 7.40 -13.51 9.01
C LEU A 158 6.82 -14.60 8.12
N VAL A 159 5.67 -15.12 8.53
CA VAL A 159 4.93 -16.16 7.79
C VAL A 159 3.62 -15.56 7.27
N ALA A 160 3.31 -15.84 6.00
CA ALA A 160 2.15 -15.29 5.32
C ALA A 160 0.83 -15.54 6.08
N GLY A 161 -0.10 -14.59 6.01
CA GLY A 161 -1.46 -14.75 6.57
C GLY A 161 -1.59 -14.57 8.08
N GLN A 162 -0.48 -14.41 8.81
CA GLN A 162 -0.50 -14.12 10.25
C GLN A 162 -0.04 -12.67 10.48
N PRO A 163 -0.89 -11.77 10.99
CA PRO A 163 -0.44 -10.47 11.47
C PRO A 163 0.55 -10.63 12.61
N GLU A 164 1.63 -9.86 12.59
CA GLU A 164 2.70 -9.93 13.58
C GLU A 164 2.89 -8.58 14.24
N THR A 165 3.22 -8.59 15.53
CA THR A 165 3.48 -7.36 16.30
C THR A 165 4.79 -7.48 17.06
N TYR A 166 5.66 -6.49 16.91
CA TYR A 166 6.92 -6.40 17.65
C TYR A 166 7.09 -5.04 18.28
N GLN A 167 7.60 -5.02 19.50
CA GLN A 167 8.09 -3.81 20.12
C GLN A 167 9.58 -3.63 19.81
N ILE A 168 9.98 -2.39 19.52
CA ILE A 168 11.37 -1.96 19.42
C ILE A 168 11.65 -1.05 20.62
N ARG A 169 12.77 -1.26 21.31
CA ARG A 169 13.22 -0.42 22.42
C ARG A 169 14.69 -0.10 22.23
N LEU A 170 15.08 1.12 22.58
CA LEU A 170 16.44 1.59 22.52
C LEU A 170 17.04 1.69 23.93
N ASP A 171 18.30 1.29 24.06
CA ASP A 171 19.06 1.46 25.28
C ASP A 171 19.85 2.78 25.21
N PRO A 172 19.86 3.62 26.26
CA PRO A 172 20.70 4.82 26.30
C PRO A 172 22.18 4.47 26.09
N SER A 173 22.89 5.27 25.30
CA SER A 173 24.31 5.02 24.96
C SER A 173 25.28 5.17 26.14
N GLY A 174 24.81 5.65 27.29
CA GLY A 174 25.63 5.90 28.48
C GLY A 174 26.68 7.01 28.30
N ALA A 175 26.76 7.65 27.13
CA ALA A 175 27.66 8.76 26.89
C ALA A 175 27.13 10.02 27.60
N PRO A 176 27.92 10.69 28.47
CA PRO A 176 27.55 11.99 28.99
C PRO A 176 27.39 13.02 27.84
N PRO A 177 26.53 14.04 28.02
CA PRO A 177 26.26 15.06 27.00
C PRO A 177 27.49 15.88 26.60
#